data_AF-A0A530RM60-F1
#
_entry.id   AF-A0A530RM60-F1
#
_cell.length_a   1.000
_cell.length_b   1.000
_cell.length_c   1.000
_cell.angle_alpha   90.00
_cell.angle_beta   90.00
_cell.angle_gamma   90.00
#
_symmetry.space_group_name_H-M   'P 1'
#
loop_
_entity.id
_entity.type
_entity.pdbx_description
1 polymer ?
#
loop_
_entity_poly.entity_id
_entity_poly.type
_entity_poly.pdbx_seq_one_letter_code
_entity_poly.pdbx_strand_id
1 'polypeptide(L)' 'PVLVRGGGREDLRAVFDKSAALMAQGAAGMVYGRNIYQHSNPRAVVRGLMAIIHENADGAAAWELYQQE' A
#
# COMPACT_ATOMS: atom_id res chain seq x y z
N PRO A 1 0.60 -16.80 -9.91
CA PRO A 1 0.98 -15.53 -9.25
C PRO A 1 0.34 -15.47 -7.85
N VAL A 2 1.05 -14.99 -6.83
CA VAL A 2 0.55 -14.87 -5.46
C VAL A 2 0.30 -13.40 -5.14
N LEU A 3 -0.90 -13.09 -4.63
CA LEU A 3 -1.33 -11.74 -4.27
C LEU A 3 -1.68 -11.69 -2.78
N VAL A 4 -1.28 -10.63 -2.08
CA VAL A 4 -1.50 -10.52 -0.63
C VAL A 4 -2.80 -9.77 -0.32
N ARG A 5 -3.59 -10.30 0.63
CA ARG A 5 -4.82 -9.65 1.12
C ARG A 5 -4.50 -8.65 2.23
N GLY A 6 -5.17 -7.51 2.20
CA GLY A 6 -4.94 -6.42 3.17
C GLY A 6 -5.52 -6.62 4.57
N GLY A 7 -6.29 -7.68 4.82
CA GLY A 7 -6.83 -7.95 6.15
C GLY A 7 -7.89 -6.93 6.61
N GLY A 8 -7.93 -6.68 7.93
CA GLY A 8 -8.78 -5.68 8.57
C GLY A 8 -8.28 -4.26 8.34
N ARG A 9 -8.98 -3.26 8.90
CA ARG A 9 -8.48 -1.89 8.91
C ARG A 9 -7.26 -1.82 9.82
N GLU A 10 -6.14 -1.39 9.28
CA GLU A 10 -4.89 -1.15 10.00
C GLU A 10 -4.47 0.31 9.86
N ASP A 11 -3.46 0.74 10.63
CA ASP A 11 -2.83 2.04 10.42
C ASP A 11 -2.20 2.12 9.03
N LEU A 12 -2.41 3.22 8.31
CA LEU A 12 -2.03 3.32 6.91
C LEU A 12 -0.50 3.28 6.71
N ARG A 13 0.28 3.81 7.66
CA ARG A 13 1.73 3.74 7.59
C ARG A 13 2.19 2.29 7.69
N ALA A 14 1.65 1.56 8.66
CA ALA A 14 1.91 0.12 8.80
C ALA A 14 1.49 -0.68 7.56
N VAL A 15 0.37 -0.31 6.92
CA VAL A 15 -0.07 -0.92 5.67
C VAL A 15 0.96 -0.72 4.55
N PHE A 16 1.53 0.48 4.38
CA PHE A 16 2.56 0.72 3.38
C PHE A 16 3.85 -0.06 3.66
N ASP A 17 4.35 -0.03 4.90
CA ASP A 17 5.59 -0.73 5.29
C ASP A 17 5.45 -2.25 5.08
N LYS A 18 4.30 -2.83 5.49
CA LYS A 18 3.98 -4.24 5.26
C LYS A 18 3.85 -4.57 3.78
N SER A 19 3.24 -3.69 3.00
CA SER A 19 3.08 -3.90 1.55
C SER A 19 4.42 -3.94 0.85
N ALA A 20 5.34 -3.01 1.18
CA ALA A 20 6.69 -3.00 0.64
C ALA A 20 7.47 -4.26 1.02
N ALA A 21 7.40 -4.69 2.28
CA ALA A 21 8.06 -5.91 2.74
C ALA A 21 7.57 -7.16 1.99
N LEU A 22 6.27 -7.28 1.77
CA LEU A 22 5.67 -8.40 1.04
C LEU A 22 6.02 -8.40 -0.44
N MET A 23 6.05 -7.23 -1.10
CA MET A 23 6.53 -7.12 -2.48
C MET A 23 8.00 -7.55 -2.59
N ALA A 24 8.85 -7.13 -1.65
CA ALA A 24 10.26 -7.53 -1.58
C ALA A 24 10.46 -9.04 -1.35
N GLN A 25 9.48 -9.72 -0.75
CA GLN A 25 9.47 -11.18 -0.57
C GLN A 25 8.98 -11.96 -1.80
N GLY A 26 8.64 -11.27 -2.90
CA GLY A 26 8.23 -11.89 -4.15
C GLY A 26 6.71 -11.99 -4.34
N ALA A 27 5.91 -11.23 -3.58
CA ALA A 27 4.51 -11.06 -3.92
C ALA A 27 4.36 -10.43 -5.31
N ALA A 28 3.37 -10.87 -6.08
CA ALA A 28 3.10 -10.34 -7.42
C ALA A 28 2.14 -9.15 -7.40
N GLY A 29 1.71 -8.69 -6.21
CA GLY A 29 0.76 -7.59 -6.02
C GLY A 29 -0.11 -7.75 -4.77
N MET A 30 -1.12 -6.89 -4.67
CA MET A 30 -1.97 -6.71 -3.49
C MET A 30 -3.45 -6.74 -3.86
N VAL A 31 -4.29 -7.24 -2.96
CA VAL A 31 -5.76 -7.14 -3.07
C VAL A 31 -6.29 -6.48 -1.79
N TYR A 32 -6.47 -5.17 -1.83
CA TYR A 32 -6.91 -4.35 -0.70
C TYR A 32 -8.33 -3.81 -0.92
N GLY A 33 -9.07 -3.60 0.17
CA GLY A 33 -10.43 -3.08 0.15
C GLY A 33 -10.61 -2.05 1.25
N ARG A 34 -10.90 -2.49 2.47
CA ARG A 34 -11.14 -1.63 3.65
C ARG A 34 -10.01 -0.64 3.92
N ASN A 35 -8.76 -1.04 3.72
CA ASN A 35 -7.58 -0.17 3.84
C ASN A 35 -7.52 0.95 2.78
N ILE A 36 -8.41 0.95 1.78
CA ILE A 36 -8.48 1.99 0.76
C ILE A 36 -9.74 2.83 0.96
N TYR A 37 -10.93 2.23 0.83
CA TYR A 37 -12.19 3.01 0.76
C TYR A 37 -12.65 3.61 2.08
N GLN A 38 -12.06 3.22 3.22
CA GLN A 38 -12.40 3.77 4.54
C GLN A 38 -11.49 4.94 4.95
N HIS A 39 -10.58 5.39 4.09
CA HIS A 39 -9.76 6.59 4.33
C HIS A 39 -10.43 7.84 3.74
N SER A 40 -10.12 9.01 4.31
CA SER A 40 -10.63 10.30 3.82
C SER A 40 -10.16 10.62 2.40
N ASN A 41 -8.97 10.16 2.02
CA ASN A 41 -8.42 10.29 0.67
C ASN A 41 -8.01 8.93 0.08
N PRO A 42 -8.97 8.13 -0.45
CA PRO A 42 -8.68 6.82 -1.05
C PRO A 42 -7.76 6.91 -2.26
N ARG A 43 -7.80 8.02 -3.00
CA ARG A 43 -6.94 8.26 -4.17
C ARG A 43 -5.47 8.32 -3.77
N ALA A 44 -5.15 9.09 -2.73
CA ALA A 44 -3.78 9.17 -2.21
C ALA A 44 -3.27 7.81 -1.70
N VAL A 45 -4.15 7.01 -1.07
CA VAL A 45 -3.81 5.65 -0.65
C VAL A 45 -3.44 4.77 -1.86
N VAL A 46 -4.27 4.77 -2.90
CA VAL A 46 -4.00 3.99 -4.12
C VAL A 46 -2.70 4.44 -4.76
N ARG A 47 -2.43 5.74 -4.83
CA ARG A 47 -1.17 6.28 -5.37
C ARG A 47 0.05 5.72 -4.65
N GLY A 48 0.05 5.73 -3.32
CA GLY A 48 1.14 5.15 -2.52
C GLY A 48 1.30 3.64 -2.77
N LEU A 49 0.21 2.89 -2.85
CA LEU A 49 0.26 1.44 -3.13
C LEU A 49 0.75 1.14 -4.54
N MET A 50 0.39 1.94 -5.54
CA MET A 50 0.86 1.77 -6.91
C MET A 50 2.37 2.01 -7.03
N ALA A 51 2.90 3.01 -6.33
CA ALA A 51 4.35 3.23 -6.26
C ALA A 51 5.09 2.00 -5.70
N ILE A 52 4.54 1.36 -4.67
CA ILE A 52 5.12 0.12 -4.11
C ILE A 52 5.06 -1.02 -5.14
N ILE A 53 3.91 -1.23 -5.78
CA ILE A 53 3.66 -2.39 -6.65
C ILE A 53 4.40 -2.28 -7.99
N HIS A 54 4.48 -1.08 -8.56
CA HIS A 54 4.95 -0.86 -9.93
C HIS A 54 6.27 -0.10 -10.03
N GLU A 55 6.66 0.64 -9.00
CA GLU A 55 7.84 1.52 -9.03
C GLU A 55 8.91 1.11 -8.01
N ASN A 56 8.72 -0.02 -7.31
CA ASN A 56 9.60 -0.51 -6.23
C ASN A 56 9.82 0.51 -5.09
N ALA A 57 8.85 1.39 -4.85
CA ALA A 57 8.91 2.31 -3.73
C ALA A 57 8.85 1.54 -2.39
N ASP A 58 9.54 2.07 -1.37
CA ASP A 58 9.41 1.58 0.00
C ASP A 58 8.22 2.22 0.72
N GLY A 59 7.94 1.77 1.95
CA GLY A 59 6.82 2.28 2.72
C GLY A 59 6.96 3.75 3.12
N ALA A 60 8.19 4.26 3.24
CA ALA A 60 8.45 5.66 3.56
C ALA A 60 8.13 6.57 2.38
N ALA A 61 8.60 6.23 1.17
CA ALA A 61 8.29 6.95 -0.05
C ALA A 61 6.79 6.94 -0.35
N ALA A 62 6.12 5.79 -0.18
CA ALA A 62 4.67 5.70 -0.35
C ALA A 62 3.90 6.59 0.65
N TRP A 63 4.37 6.69 1.88
CA TRP A 63 3.80 7.58 2.88
C TRP A 63 3.97 9.06 2.53
N GLU A 64 5.14 9.46 2.03
CA GLU A 64 5.36 10.83 1.57
C GLU A 64 4.44 11.18 0.40
N LEU A 65 4.26 10.27 -0.56
CA LEU A 65 3.32 10.44 -1.67
C LEU A 65 1.87 10.59 -1.20
N TYR A 66 1.49 9.89 -0.13
CA TYR A 66 0.17 10.01 0.50
C TYR A 66 -0.02 11.38 1.16
N GLN A 67 1.00 11.91 1.83
CA GLN A 67 0.91 13.20 2.55
C GLN A 67 0.93 14.43 1.63
N GLN A 68 1.32 14.26 0.37
CA GLN A 68 1.37 15.34 -0.63
C GLN A 68 0.00 15.61 -1.31
N GLU A 69 -1.01 14.75 -1.12
CA GLU A 69 -2.36 14.91 -1.69
C GLU A 69 -3.44 15.05 -0.62
#